data_AF-A0A550GKE2-F1
#
_entry.id   AF-A0A550GKE2-F1
#
_cell.length_a   1.000
_cell.length_b   1.000
_cell.length_c   1.000
_cell.angle_alpha   90.00
_cell.angle_beta   90.00
_cell.angle_gamma   90.00
#
_symmetry.space_group_name_H-M   'P 1'
#
loop_
_entity.id
_entity.type
_entity.pdbx_description
1 polymer ?
#
loop_
_entity_poly.entity_id
_entity_poly.type
_entity_poly.pdbx_seq_one_letter_code
_entity_poly.pdbx_strand_id
1 'polypeptide(L)'
;MTIIIDDAGSGDLLFGVVIGAYREETSEFKYDLINVHFYQDKFSTKEYLQEASHVTARLLEKLKVKPNEEIHVCQGNFFDVAVVDLKKSFGEDLVSRVRVMGEAQRLVEISYLDEIRNLGYEPLPEREEKRAKSFFHMMRWLRT
;
A
#
# COMPACT_ATOMS: atom_id res chain seq x y z
N MET A 1 -14.45 -6.27 -14.33
CA MET A 1 -14.08 -5.09 -13.54
C MET A 1 -12.89 -5.46 -12.73
N THR A 2 -11.92 -4.56 -12.63
CA THR A 2 -10.60 -4.86 -12.07
C THR A 2 -10.31 -3.93 -10.91
N ILE A 3 -9.98 -4.53 -9.77
CA ILE A 3 -9.48 -3.84 -8.59
C ILE A 3 -7.97 -4.01 -8.55
N ILE A 4 -7.24 -2.90 -8.46
CA ILE A 4 -5.80 -2.88 -8.34
C ILE A 4 -5.43 -2.50 -6.91
N ILE A 5 -4.63 -3.35 -6.25
CA ILE A 5 -4.11 -3.12 -4.90
C ILE A 5 -2.61 -2.82 -4.97
N ASP A 6 -2.19 -1.72 -4.36
CA ASP A 6 -0.79 -1.28 -4.31
C ASP A 6 -0.43 -0.65 -2.96
N ASP A 7 0.86 -0.51 -2.68
CA ASP A 7 1.39 0.10 -1.45
C ASP A 7 2.39 1.23 -1.72
N ALA A 8 2.46 2.18 -0.78
CA ALA A 8 3.52 3.19 -0.72
C ALA A 8 3.98 3.43 0.72
N GLY A 9 5.30 3.63 0.88
CA GLY A 9 5.92 3.89 2.18
C GLY A 9 6.57 2.68 2.84
N SER A 10 6.42 1.47 2.32
CA SER A 10 6.95 0.22 2.92
C SER A 10 8.46 0.16 3.11
N GLY A 11 9.22 1.02 2.40
CA GLY A 11 10.67 1.17 2.55
C GLY A 11 11.13 2.53 3.07
N ASP A 12 10.20 3.41 3.46
CA ASP A 12 10.53 4.72 4.00
C ASP A 12 10.61 4.70 5.53
N LEU A 13 11.18 5.76 6.11
CA LEU A 13 11.42 5.86 7.55
C LEU A 13 10.25 6.46 8.34
N LEU A 14 9.48 7.36 7.71
CA LEU A 14 8.45 8.13 8.39
C LEU A 14 7.09 7.48 8.21
N PHE A 15 6.23 7.73 9.21
CA PHE A 15 4.83 7.30 9.20
C PHE A 15 4.70 5.77 9.15
N GLY A 16 3.77 5.24 8.37
CA GLY A 16 3.64 3.81 8.12
C GLY A 16 3.49 3.55 6.62
N VAL A 17 2.59 2.65 6.26
CA VAL A 17 2.38 2.27 4.85
C VAL A 17 0.96 2.58 4.43
N VAL A 18 0.82 3.27 3.31
CA VAL A 18 -0.45 3.41 2.60
C VAL A 18 -0.68 2.16 1.79
N ILE A 19 -1.87 1.59 1.92
CA ILE A 19 -2.41 0.61 0.98
C ILE A 19 -3.58 1.26 0.26
N GLY A 20 -3.57 1.22 -1.07
CA GLY A 20 -4.69 1.70 -1.89
C GLY A 20 -5.36 0.59 -2.66
N ALA A 21 -6.66 0.78 -2.90
CA ALA A 21 -7.48 -0.03 -3.77
C ALA A 21 -8.14 0.89 -4.82
N TYR A 22 -7.91 0.58 -6.09
CA TYR A 22 -8.36 1.35 -7.24
C TYR A 22 -9.22 0.50 -8.17
N ARG A 23 -10.43 0.95 -8.50
CA ARG A 23 -11.28 0.30 -9.51
C ARG A 23 -11.07 0.96 -10.86
N GLU A 24 -10.48 0.24 -11.81
CA GLU A 24 -10.03 0.79 -13.09
C GLU A 24 -11.17 1.41 -13.89
N GLU A 25 -12.33 0.76 -13.96
CA GLU A 25 -13.43 1.17 -14.84
C GLU A 25 -14.21 2.40 -14.35
N THR A 26 -14.11 2.73 -13.06
CA THR A 26 -14.88 3.84 -12.45
C THR A 26 -14.00 4.94 -11.88
N SER A 27 -12.68 4.72 -11.87
CA SER A 27 -11.70 5.54 -11.16
C SER A 27 -12.00 5.71 -9.65
N GLU A 28 -12.81 4.83 -9.06
CA GLU A 28 -13.04 4.82 -7.61
C GLU A 28 -11.75 4.40 -6.90
N PHE A 29 -11.27 5.24 -5.99
CA PHE A 29 -10.06 5.02 -5.22
C PHE A 29 -10.35 5.14 -3.73
N LYS A 30 -9.82 4.21 -2.95
CA LYS A 30 -9.81 4.28 -1.49
C LYS A 30 -8.45 3.83 -0.99
N TYR A 31 -7.96 4.46 0.07
CA TYR A 31 -6.75 4.02 0.75
C TYR A 31 -6.96 3.96 2.25
N ASP A 32 -6.06 3.26 2.91
CA ASP A 32 -6.00 3.15 4.36
C ASP A 32 -4.55 2.88 4.79
N LEU A 33 -4.31 2.87 6.09
CA LEU A 33 -2.96 2.89 6.65
C LEU A 33 -2.62 1.65 7.47
N ILE A 34 -1.40 1.14 7.28
CA ILE A 34 -0.70 0.38 8.32
C ILE A 34 -0.01 1.37 9.23
N ASN A 35 -0.33 1.32 10.52
CA ASN A 35 0.27 2.20 11.51
C ASN A 35 1.77 1.93 11.71
N VAL A 36 2.55 2.99 11.96
CA VAL A 36 3.99 2.94 12.24
C VAL A 36 4.38 1.93 13.33
N HIS A 37 3.51 1.69 14.31
CA HIS A 37 3.79 0.76 15.41
C HIS A 37 4.06 -0.68 14.93
N PHE A 38 3.54 -1.09 13.77
CA PHE A 38 3.89 -2.39 13.16
C PHE A 38 5.34 -2.47 12.65
N TYR A 39 6.01 -1.34 12.49
CA TYR A 39 7.40 -1.21 12.04
C TYR A 39 8.38 -0.93 13.19
N GLN A 40 7.92 -1.03 14.43
CA GLN A 40 8.73 -0.85 15.63
C GLN A 40 9.07 -2.22 16.25
N ASP A 41 8.59 -2.50 17.46
CA ASP A 41 8.77 -3.77 18.18
C ASP A 41 8.20 -4.97 17.41
N LYS A 42 7.08 -4.76 16.70
CA LYS A 42 6.38 -5.78 15.91
C LYS A 42 6.99 -6.09 14.54
N PHE A 43 8.01 -5.34 14.13
CA PHE A 43 8.63 -5.58 12.82
C PHE A 43 9.31 -6.95 12.77
N SER A 44 9.92 -7.37 13.88
CA SER A 44 10.63 -8.64 14.01
C SER A 44 9.74 -9.86 13.83
N THR A 45 8.48 -9.78 14.26
CA THR A 45 7.45 -10.83 14.12
C THR A 45 6.71 -10.76 12.78
N LYS A 46 6.99 -9.73 11.96
CA LYS A 46 6.35 -9.47 10.66
C LYS A 46 4.83 -9.33 10.71
N GLU A 47 4.29 -8.85 11.84
CA GLU A 47 2.84 -8.63 12.00
C GLU A 47 2.26 -7.64 10.97
N TYR A 48 3.10 -6.76 10.40
CA TYR A 48 2.71 -5.86 9.31
C TYR A 48 2.17 -6.60 8.07
N LEU A 49 2.59 -7.84 7.80
CA LEU A 49 2.07 -8.62 6.67
C LEU A 49 0.62 -9.07 6.91
N GLN A 50 0.30 -9.47 8.14
CA GLN A 50 -1.07 -9.81 8.53
C GLN A 50 -1.94 -8.55 8.54
N GLU A 51 -1.41 -7.44 9.04
CA GLU A 51 -2.13 -6.17 9.00
C GLU A 51 -2.38 -5.68 7.57
N ALA A 52 -1.43 -5.90 6.64
CA ALA A 52 -1.64 -5.63 5.22
C ALA A 52 -2.83 -6.41 4.66
N SER A 53 -2.97 -7.69 5.03
CA SER A 53 -4.14 -8.51 4.68
C SER A 53 -5.45 -7.91 5.22
N HIS A 54 -5.48 -7.53 6.50
CA HIS A 54 -6.66 -6.94 7.12
C HIS A 54 -7.05 -5.60 6.48
N VAL A 55 -6.08 -4.71 6.27
CA VAL A 55 -6.29 -3.42 5.62
C VAL A 55 -6.82 -3.60 4.19
N THR A 56 -6.23 -4.51 3.43
CA THR A 56 -6.69 -4.83 2.07
C THR A 56 -8.13 -5.32 2.08
N ALA A 57 -8.48 -6.26 2.98
CA ALA A 57 -9.85 -6.75 3.10
C ALA A 57 -10.86 -5.63 3.41
N ARG A 58 -10.54 -4.74 4.37
CA ARG A 58 -11.39 -3.58 4.67
C ARG A 58 -11.56 -2.64 3.48
N LEU A 59 -10.52 -2.44 2.67
CA LEU A 59 -10.59 -1.60 1.49
C LEU A 59 -11.53 -2.18 0.44
N LEU A 60 -11.45 -3.50 0.20
CA LEU A 60 -12.36 -4.21 -0.70
C LEU A 60 -13.81 -4.13 -0.21
N GLU A 61 -14.05 -4.25 1.09
CA GLU A 61 -15.39 -4.04 1.69
C GLU A 61 -15.88 -2.61 1.49
N LYS A 62 -15.03 -1.60 1.74
CA LYS A 62 -15.36 -0.18 1.55
C LYS A 62 -15.68 0.15 0.09
N LEU A 63 -14.99 -0.49 -0.85
CA LEU A 63 -15.27 -0.43 -2.30
C LEU A 63 -16.49 -1.26 -2.71
N LYS A 64 -17.04 -2.10 -1.81
CA LYS A 64 -18.14 -3.02 -2.12
C LYS A 64 -17.84 -3.90 -3.33
N VAL A 65 -16.63 -4.47 -3.34
CA VAL A 65 -16.17 -5.35 -4.41
C VAL A 65 -17.10 -6.55 -4.55
N LYS A 66 -17.47 -6.85 -5.80
CA LYS A 66 -18.38 -7.95 -6.13
C LYS A 66 -17.58 -9.24 -6.33
N PRO A 67 -18.20 -10.42 -6.12
CA PRO A 67 -17.51 -11.71 -6.22
C PRO A 67 -16.97 -12.07 -7.62
N ASN A 68 -17.32 -11.31 -8.66
CA ASN A 68 -16.91 -11.57 -10.04
C ASN A 68 -15.89 -10.54 -10.57
N GLU A 69 -15.35 -9.70 -9.69
CA GLU A 69 -14.33 -8.71 -10.06
C GLU A 69 -12.94 -9.31 -9.86
N GLU A 70 -12.05 -9.03 -10.81
CA GLU A 70 -10.65 -9.43 -10.69
C GLU A 70 -9.94 -8.53 -9.69
N ILE A 71 -9.05 -9.11 -8.90
CA ILE A 71 -8.23 -8.43 -7.91
C ILE A 71 -6.77 -8.63 -8.30
N HIS A 72 -6.17 -7.57 -8.83
CA HIS A 72 -4.77 -7.51 -9.23
C HIS A 72 -3.97 -6.88 -8.10
N VAL A 73 -3.09 -7.65 -7.49
CA VAL A 73 -2.30 -7.22 -6.33
C VAL A 73 -0.86 -6.97 -6.74
N CYS A 74 -0.25 -5.92 -6.21
CA CYS A 74 1.16 -5.64 -6.43
C CYS A 74 2.05 -6.87 -6.14
N GLN A 75 2.96 -7.15 -7.08
CA GLN A 75 3.85 -8.30 -7.04
C GLN A 75 4.88 -8.27 -5.89
N GLY A 76 4.98 -7.16 -5.15
CA GLY A 76 5.84 -7.05 -3.96
C GLY A 76 5.49 -8.07 -2.88
N ASN A 77 6.49 -8.47 -2.09
CA ASN A 77 6.32 -9.47 -1.02
C ASN A 77 5.47 -8.96 0.16
N PHE A 78 5.23 -7.65 0.23
CA PHE A 78 4.41 -7.01 1.25
C PHE A 78 2.97 -7.56 1.30
N PHE A 79 2.44 -8.04 0.16
CA PHE A 79 1.10 -8.61 0.06
C PHE A 79 1.05 -10.15 0.07
N ASP A 80 2.11 -10.84 0.51
CA ASP A 80 2.16 -12.31 0.51
C ASP A 80 1.00 -12.96 1.27
N VAL A 81 0.72 -12.46 2.48
CA VAL A 81 -0.41 -12.94 3.30
C VAL A 81 -1.75 -12.53 2.68
N ALA A 82 -1.88 -11.28 2.23
CA ALA A 82 -3.10 -10.77 1.61
C ALA A 82 -3.53 -11.60 0.40
N VAL A 83 -2.60 -11.93 -0.50
CA VAL A 83 -2.90 -12.74 -1.69
C VAL A 83 -3.44 -14.12 -1.30
N VAL A 84 -2.86 -14.77 -0.29
CA VAL A 84 -3.35 -16.08 0.18
C VAL A 84 -4.76 -15.98 0.73
N ASP A 85 -5.06 -14.96 1.54
CA ASP A 85 -6.38 -14.79 2.14
C ASP A 85 -7.44 -14.41 1.11
N LEU A 86 -7.10 -13.51 0.18
CA LEU A 86 -7.99 -13.11 -0.91
C LEU A 86 -8.36 -14.29 -1.81
N LYS A 87 -7.40 -15.16 -2.13
CA LYS A 87 -7.65 -16.38 -2.92
C LYS A 87 -8.64 -17.32 -2.24
N LYS A 88 -8.56 -17.45 -0.92
CA LYS A 88 -9.54 -18.24 -0.14
C LYS A 88 -10.94 -17.62 -0.17
N SER A 89 -11.03 -16.29 -0.19
CA SER A 89 -12.32 -15.56 -0.12
C SER A 89 -13.00 -15.36 -1.47
N PHE A 90 -12.23 -15.07 -2.53
CA PHE A 90 -12.74 -14.72 -3.86
C PHE A 90 -12.54 -15.83 -4.89
N GLY A 91 -11.61 -16.75 -4.65
CA GLY A 91 -11.22 -17.80 -5.58
C GLY A 91 -9.86 -17.53 -6.23
N GLU A 92 -9.16 -18.62 -6.54
CA GLU A 92 -7.80 -18.59 -7.09
C GLU A 92 -7.70 -17.84 -8.43
N ASP A 93 -8.71 -17.99 -9.29
CA ASP A 93 -8.71 -17.45 -10.65
C ASP A 93 -8.97 -15.94 -10.71
N LEU A 94 -9.51 -15.35 -9.64
CA LEU A 94 -9.82 -13.92 -9.58
C LEU A 94 -8.71 -13.09 -8.97
N VAL A 95 -7.70 -13.70 -8.35
CA VAL A 95 -6.63 -12.99 -7.65
C VAL A 95 -5.29 -13.24 -8.31
N SER A 96 -4.73 -12.19 -8.91
CA SER A 96 -3.46 -12.26 -9.63
C SER A 96 -2.42 -11.30 -9.06
N ARG A 97 -1.14 -11.65 -9.21
CA ARG A 97 -0.03 -10.74 -8.91
C ARG A 97 0.37 -10.02 -10.18
N VAL A 98 0.48 -8.70 -10.12
CA VAL A 98 0.83 -7.86 -11.26
C VAL A 98 1.90 -6.84 -10.87
N ARG A 99 2.62 -6.37 -11.88
CA ARG A 99 3.37 -5.12 -11.76
C ARG A 99 2.37 -3.98 -11.87
N VAL A 100 2.08 -3.31 -10.76
CA VAL A 100 1.22 -2.12 -10.77
C VAL A 100 1.97 -0.96 -11.42
N MET A 101 1.29 -0.27 -12.33
CA MET A 101 1.78 0.90 -13.06
C MET A 101 0.60 1.85 -13.29
N GLY A 102 0.88 3.11 -13.64
CA GLY A 102 -0.16 4.06 -14.05
C GLY A 102 -0.93 4.65 -12.87
N GLU A 103 -2.24 4.83 -13.04
CA GLU A 103 -3.04 5.66 -12.14
C GLU A 103 -3.16 5.10 -10.72
N ALA A 104 -3.29 3.77 -10.57
CA ALA A 104 -3.33 3.14 -9.26
C ALA A 104 -2.06 3.44 -8.44
N GLN A 105 -0.88 3.24 -9.05
CA GLN A 105 0.42 3.56 -8.43
C GLN A 105 0.50 5.06 -8.09
N ARG A 106 0.11 5.93 -9.02
CA ARG A 106 0.15 7.38 -8.85
C ARG A 106 -0.70 7.84 -7.66
N LEU A 107 -1.93 7.33 -7.53
CA LEU A 107 -2.84 7.71 -6.45
C LEU A 107 -2.34 7.22 -5.08
N VAL A 108 -1.77 6.02 -5.02
CA VAL A 108 -1.19 5.47 -3.79
C VAL A 108 0.03 6.27 -3.34
N GLU A 109 0.93 6.61 -4.27
CA GLU A 109 2.10 7.44 -3.97
C GLU A 109 1.69 8.85 -3.53
N ILE A 110 0.74 9.51 -4.21
CA ILE A 110 0.23 10.83 -3.80
C ILE A 110 -0.35 10.77 -2.39
N SER A 111 -1.17 9.76 -2.10
CA SER A 111 -1.80 9.60 -0.78
C SER A 111 -0.73 9.50 0.30
N TYR A 112 0.32 8.70 0.07
CA TYR A 112 1.44 8.59 1.00
C TYR A 112 2.22 9.91 1.17
N LEU A 113 2.47 10.65 0.08
CA LEU A 113 3.14 11.95 0.16
C LEU A 113 2.32 12.96 0.98
N ASP A 114 1.00 12.96 0.84
CA ASP A 114 0.12 13.85 1.60
C ASP A 114 0.15 13.50 3.09
N GLU A 115 0.16 12.22 3.45
CA GLU A 115 0.28 11.78 4.85
C GLU A 115 1.59 12.24 5.50
N ILE A 116 2.73 12.11 4.81
CA ILE A 116 4.01 12.58 5.37
C ILE A 116 4.14 14.11 5.37
N ARG A 117 3.49 14.82 4.44
CA ARG A 117 3.36 16.29 4.51
C ARG A 117 2.53 16.74 5.70
N ASN A 118 1.49 16.00 6.07
CA ASN A 118 0.70 16.28 7.27
C ASN A 118 1.51 16.14 8.57
N LEU A 119 2.64 15.42 8.54
CA LEU A 119 3.62 15.39 9.64
C LEU A 119 4.54 16.62 9.68
N GLY A 120 4.49 17.48 8.67
CA GLY A 120 5.40 18.61 8.48
C GLY A 120 6.69 18.26 7.73
N TYR A 121 6.78 17.09 7.12
CA TYR A 121 7.94 16.69 6.30
C TYR A 121 7.69 16.99 4.82
N GLU A 122 8.63 17.70 4.17
CA GLU A 122 8.58 17.91 2.71
C GLU A 122 9.40 16.83 1.98
N PRO A 123 8.76 15.99 1.14
CA PRO A 123 9.45 14.92 0.43
C PRO A 123 10.36 15.42 -0.69
N LEU A 124 11.40 14.64 -1.01
CA LEU A 124 12.24 14.93 -2.18
C LEU A 124 11.44 14.71 -3.48
N PRO A 125 11.54 15.62 -4.47
CA PRO A 125 10.85 15.46 -5.76
C PRO A 125 11.22 14.17 -6.51
N GLU A 126 12.47 13.70 -6.35
CA GLU A 126 13.01 12.52 -7.02
C GLU A 126 12.89 11.22 -6.18
N ARG A 127 12.00 11.19 -5.18
CA ARG A 127 11.89 10.06 -4.23
C ARG A 127 11.71 8.72 -4.94
N GLU A 128 10.84 8.65 -5.94
CA GLU A 128 10.51 7.40 -6.63
C GLU A 128 11.74 6.80 -7.33
N GLU A 129 12.57 7.63 -7.93
CA GLU A 129 13.80 7.23 -8.61
C GLU A 129 14.95 6.92 -7.64
N LYS A 130 14.90 7.51 -6.43
CA LYS A 130 16.00 7.49 -5.45
C LYS A 130 15.50 7.15 -4.05
N ARG A 131 14.82 6.00 -3.92
CA ARG A 131 14.25 5.50 -2.64
C ARG A 131 15.25 5.50 -1.48
N ALA A 132 16.49 5.04 -1.68
CA ALA A 132 17.52 5.09 -0.64
C ALA A 132 17.86 6.53 -0.19
N LYS A 133 17.87 7.50 -1.11
CA LYS A 133 18.09 8.91 -0.75
C LYS A 133 16.91 9.50 0.02
N SER A 134 15.68 9.09 -0.30
CA SER A 134 14.47 9.45 0.46
C SER A 134 14.60 9.04 1.93
N PHE A 135 14.96 7.79 2.18
CA PHE A 135 15.17 7.26 3.54
C PHE A 135 16.20 8.08 4.35
N PHE A 136 17.38 8.36 3.78
CA PHE A 136 18.39 9.18 4.46
C PHE A 136 18.01 10.65 4.58
N HIS A 137 17.17 11.18 3.69
CA HIS A 137 16.63 12.53 3.82
C HIS A 137 15.69 12.61 5.03
N MET A 138 14.76 11.68 5.15
CA MET A 138 13.88 11.52 6.31
C MET A 138 14.67 11.40 7.62
N MET A 139 15.72 10.57 7.63
CA MET A 139 16.57 10.41 8.81
C MET A 139 17.27 11.70 9.25
N ARG A 140 17.70 12.53 8.29
CA ARG A 140 18.30 13.84 8.59
C ARG A 140 17.27 14.81 9.14
N TRP A 141 16.06 14.78 8.62
CA TRP A 141 14.94 15.60 9.12
C TRP A 141 14.59 15.25 10.57
N LEU A 142 14.59 13.98 10.97
CA LEU A 142 14.36 13.61 12.38
C LEU A 142 15.43 14.10 13.36
N ARG A 143 16.57 14.59 12.87
CA ARG A 143 17.66 15.11 13.70
C ARG A 143 17.59 16.63 13.90
N THR A 144 16.65 17.32 13.26
CA THR A 144 16.45 18.77 13.39
C THR A 144 15.50 19.09 14.51
#